data_AF-A0A4Y6S4Q4-F1
#
_entry.id   AF-A0A4Y6S4Q4-F1
#
_cell.length_a   1.000
_cell.length_b   1.000
_cell.length_c   1.000
_cell.angle_alpha   90.00
_cell.angle_beta   90.00
_cell.angle_gamma   90.00
#
_symmetry.space_group_name_H-M   'P 1'
#
loop_
_entity.id
_entity.type
_entity.pdbx_description
1 polymer ?
#
loop_
_entity_poly.entity_id
_entity_poly.type
_entity_poly.pdbx_seq_one_letter_code
_entity_poly.pdbx_strand_id
1 'polypeptide(L)'
;MNIEFPKQNLTALNGLTLLETFDLLIWNDEVVQEAITKALKADSSFPNTSKTLLKWIFKGNAPFGFDVEARCRQLTAQNKEKDVLERVQNPHYRLRSDGAPRRQKRYILRKVSDGEIIPAKPEAVREAVHLILLNVEALFRNISDGRIEVWARAPTGAREKLDRSDWRSMPHNIYVDFENSAVLLPLIRKRVQRFRNASLVLAEKTHQELNKTPRLSDRKVIDWLRKEFFGYVKFCSRAKVLAETKSNFSDLSEDHFDRIWDKTAPKDWQKSGAIPKKYRGIKILK
;
A
#
# COMPACT_ATOMS: atom_id res chain seq x y z
N MET A 1 0.70 -9.27 -2.62
CA MET A 1 0.56 -8.30 -3.73
C MET A 1 1.27 -7.02 -3.32
N ASN A 2 2.24 -6.53 -4.09
CA ASN A 2 2.83 -5.21 -3.84
C ASN A 2 2.05 -4.20 -4.66
N ILE A 3 1.30 -3.32 -4.00
CA ILE A 3 0.60 -2.21 -4.65
C ILE A 3 1.59 -1.06 -4.82
N GLU A 4 1.71 -0.56 -6.03
CA GLU A 4 2.50 0.62 -6.36
C GLU A 4 1.57 1.69 -6.93
N PHE A 5 1.61 2.89 -6.33
CA PHE A 5 0.80 4.01 -6.81
C PHE A 5 1.39 4.61 -8.09
N PRO A 6 0.55 5.05 -9.05
CA PRO A 6 1.02 5.70 -10.26
C PRO A 6 1.89 6.93 -9.95
N LYS A 7 3.00 7.08 -10.69
CA LYS A 7 3.94 8.20 -10.52
C LYS A 7 3.25 9.57 -10.56
N GLN A 8 2.31 9.75 -11.50
CA GLN A 8 1.57 11.01 -11.68
C GLN A 8 0.78 11.37 -10.41
N ASN A 9 0.10 10.38 -9.82
CA ASN A 9 -0.68 10.58 -8.59
C ASN A 9 0.23 10.86 -7.40
N LEU A 10 1.39 10.19 -7.30
CA LEU A 10 2.38 10.46 -6.25
C LEU A 10 2.95 11.88 -6.33
N THR A 11 3.20 12.40 -7.54
CA THR A 11 3.68 13.78 -7.71
C THR A 11 2.62 14.83 -7.37
N ALA A 12 1.34 14.49 -7.51
CA ALA A 12 0.22 15.36 -7.19
C ALA A 12 -0.12 15.43 -5.69
N LEU A 13 0.60 14.68 -4.83
CA LEU A 13 0.32 14.63 -3.39
C LEU A 13 0.58 15.94 -2.65
N ASN A 14 1.43 16.82 -3.19
CA ASN A 14 2.01 17.91 -2.42
C ASN A 14 0.95 18.87 -1.85
N GLY A 15 0.77 18.83 -0.53
CA GLY A 15 -0.13 19.71 0.21
C GLY A 15 -1.57 19.20 0.32
N LEU A 16 -1.88 18.03 -0.25
CA LEU A 16 -3.21 17.43 -0.14
C LEU A 16 -3.48 16.97 1.30
N THR A 17 -4.73 17.08 1.71
CA THR A 17 -5.22 16.53 2.96
C THR A 17 -5.21 14.99 2.96
N LEU A 18 -5.46 14.38 4.13
CA LEU A 18 -5.57 12.93 4.24
C LEU A 18 -6.69 12.35 3.37
N LEU A 19 -7.85 13.00 3.34
CA LEU A 19 -8.98 12.54 2.53
C LEU A 19 -8.73 12.74 1.04
N GLU A 20 -8.20 13.90 0.62
CA GLU A 20 -7.88 14.14 -0.79
C GLU A 20 -6.81 13.16 -1.29
N THR A 21 -5.84 12.81 -0.44
CA THR A 21 -4.83 11.79 -0.75
C THR A 21 -5.47 10.40 -0.89
N PHE A 22 -6.39 10.04 -0.01
CA PHE A 22 -7.15 8.80 -0.14
C PHE A 22 -7.95 8.80 -1.45
N ASP A 23 -8.58 9.91 -1.79
CA ASP A 23 -9.37 10.03 -3.01
C ASP A 23 -8.51 9.86 -4.26
N LEU A 24 -7.36 10.54 -4.29
CA LEU A 24 -6.42 10.52 -5.41
C LEU A 24 -5.72 9.16 -5.60
N LEU A 25 -5.28 8.52 -4.52
CA LEU A 25 -4.45 7.31 -4.60
C LEU A 25 -5.26 6.01 -4.57
N ILE A 26 -6.45 6.02 -3.96
CA ILE A 26 -7.19 4.80 -3.65
C ILE A 26 -8.60 4.85 -4.21
N TRP A 27 -9.39 5.88 -3.86
CA TRP A 27 -10.79 5.92 -4.26
C TRP A 27 -10.93 5.98 -5.77
N ASN A 28 -10.21 6.86 -6.46
CA ASN A 28 -10.32 7.05 -7.90
C ASN A 28 -9.49 6.04 -8.73
N ASP A 29 -8.93 5.02 -8.10
CA ASP A 29 -8.27 3.93 -8.82
C ASP A 29 -9.30 3.10 -9.61
N GLU A 30 -8.99 2.77 -10.87
CA GLU A 30 -9.92 2.09 -11.77
C GLU A 30 -10.35 0.72 -11.24
N VAL A 31 -9.40 -0.05 -10.68
CA VAL A 31 -9.67 -1.39 -10.15
C VAL A 31 -10.54 -1.29 -8.89
N VAL A 32 -10.27 -0.30 -8.04
CA VAL A 32 -11.10 -0.01 -6.86
C VAL A 32 -12.51 0.41 -7.26
N GLN A 33 -12.68 1.30 -8.24
CA GLN A 33 -14.00 1.73 -8.72
C GLN A 33 -14.82 0.60 -9.35
N GLU A 34 -14.17 -0.29 -10.11
CA GLU A 34 -14.82 -1.48 -10.65
C GLU A 34 -15.32 -2.39 -9.51
N ALA A 35 -14.48 -2.63 -8.50
CA ALA A 35 -14.84 -3.45 -7.34
C ALA A 35 -15.98 -2.82 -6.52
N ILE A 36 -15.96 -1.50 -6.31
CA ILE A 36 -17.05 -0.76 -5.64
C ILE A 36 -18.35 -0.90 -6.44
N THR A 37 -18.31 -0.79 -7.77
CA THR A 37 -19.50 -0.93 -8.61
C THR A 37 -20.10 -2.34 -8.51
N LYS A 38 -19.27 -3.39 -8.46
CA LYS A 38 -19.73 -4.76 -8.23
C LYS A 38 -20.32 -4.93 -6.83
N ALA A 39 -19.68 -4.37 -5.81
CA ALA A 39 -20.16 -4.40 -4.44
C ALA A 39 -21.53 -3.71 -4.28
N LEU A 40 -21.71 -2.52 -4.85
CA LEU A 40 -22.98 -1.78 -4.82
C LEU A 40 -24.13 -2.52 -5.52
N LYS A 41 -23.83 -3.26 -6.60
CA LYS A 41 -24.83 -4.12 -7.28
C LYS A 41 -25.23 -5.32 -6.41
N ALA A 42 -24.30 -5.86 -5.63
CA ALA A 42 -24.54 -7.00 -4.75
C ALA A 42 -25.19 -6.63 -3.41
N ASP A 43 -24.87 -5.44 -2.88
CA ASP A 43 -25.38 -4.92 -1.63
C ASP A 43 -25.56 -3.39 -1.72
N SER A 44 -26.81 -2.94 -1.80
CA SER A 44 -27.16 -1.52 -1.88
C SER A 44 -26.82 -0.73 -0.62
N SER A 45 -26.55 -1.39 0.51
CA SER A 45 -26.08 -0.76 1.74
C SER A 45 -24.57 -0.44 1.71
N PHE A 46 -23.85 -0.89 0.69
CA PHE A 46 -22.42 -0.61 0.56
C PHE A 46 -22.17 0.90 0.37
N PRO A 47 -21.16 1.49 1.04
CA PRO A 47 -20.92 2.93 0.96
C PRO A 47 -20.58 3.42 -0.45
N ASN A 48 -21.22 4.52 -0.86
CA ASN A 48 -21.08 5.13 -2.20
C ASN A 48 -20.18 6.36 -2.25
N THR A 49 -19.57 6.78 -1.13
CA THR A 49 -18.60 7.89 -1.07
C THR A 49 -17.39 7.48 -0.25
N SER A 50 -16.22 8.09 -0.51
CA SER A 50 -15.00 7.81 0.25
C SER A 50 -15.15 8.09 1.74
N LYS A 51 -15.82 9.20 2.12
CA LYS A 51 -16.11 9.55 3.52
C LYS A 51 -16.98 8.49 4.21
N THR A 52 -18.10 8.09 3.59
CA THR A 52 -18.99 7.08 4.18
C THR A 52 -18.30 5.72 4.25
N LEU A 53 -17.48 5.37 3.26
CA LEU A 53 -16.68 4.15 3.25
C LEU A 53 -15.68 4.13 4.42
N LEU A 54 -14.85 5.17 4.56
CA LEU A 54 -13.85 5.25 5.63
C LEU A 54 -14.50 5.21 7.01
N LYS A 55 -15.64 5.89 7.19
CA LYS A 55 -16.42 5.84 8.42
C LYS A 55 -17.00 4.45 8.68
N TRP A 56 -17.46 3.75 7.65
CA TRP A 56 -17.96 2.38 7.76
C TRP A 56 -16.83 1.39 8.14
N ILE A 57 -15.67 1.47 7.47
CA ILE A 57 -14.52 0.60 7.72
C ILE A 57 -13.90 0.86 9.08
N PHE A 58 -13.66 2.14 9.44
CA PHE A 58 -12.82 2.51 10.59
C PHE A 58 -13.57 3.13 11.77
N LYS A 59 -14.87 3.44 11.61
CA LYS A 59 -15.68 4.14 12.63
C LYS A 59 -15.09 5.50 13.03
N GLY A 60 -14.46 6.18 12.07
CA GLY A 60 -13.90 7.54 12.22
C GLY A 60 -12.38 7.59 12.37
N ASN A 61 -11.76 6.60 13.02
CA ASN A 61 -10.31 6.60 13.29
C ASN A 61 -9.67 5.32 12.76
N ALA A 62 -8.89 5.45 11.68
CA ALA A 62 -8.14 4.34 11.11
C ALA A 62 -6.86 4.09 11.92
N PRO A 63 -6.67 2.91 12.55
CA PRO A 63 -5.38 2.57 13.13
C PRO A 63 -4.32 2.52 12.02
N PHE A 64 -3.14 3.10 12.25
CA PHE A 64 -2.06 3.11 11.26
C PHE A 64 -1.48 1.70 11.04
N GLY A 65 -1.34 0.92 12.12
CA GLY A 65 -1.02 -0.51 12.03
C GLY A 65 -2.27 -1.38 12.18
N PHE A 66 -2.70 -2.04 11.11
CA PHE A 66 -3.80 -3.01 11.12
C PHE A 66 -3.55 -4.23 10.24
N ASP A 67 -4.21 -5.34 10.57
CA ASP A 67 -4.22 -6.56 9.76
C ASP A 67 -5.39 -6.49 8.77
N VAL A 68 -5.07 -6.49 7.48
CA VAL A 68 -6.02 -6.42 6.36
C VAL A 68 -7.01 -7.58 6.39
N GLU A 69 -6.54 -8.80 6.60
CA GLU A 69 -7.38 -10.01 6.58
C GLU A 69 -8.28 -10.07 7.80
N ALA A 70 -7.74 -9.74 8.98
CA ALA A 70 -8.55 -9.66 10.19
C ALA A 70 -9.63 -8.58 10.07
N ARG A 71 -9.30 -7.41 9.51
CA ARG A 71 -10.25 -6.31 9.36
C ARG A 71 -11.31 -6.60 8.29
N CYS A 72 -10.92 -7.18 7.17
CA CYS A 72 -11.87 -7.60 6.12
C CYS A 72 -12.85 -8.64 6.65
N ARG A 73 -12.36 -9.68 7.35
CA ARG A 73 -13.23 -10.67 8.01
C ARG A 73 -14.15 -10.03 9.03
N GLN A 74 -13.66 -9.10 9.86
CA GLN A 74 -14.50 -8.41 10.83
C GLN A 74 -15.68 -7.65 10.19
N LEU A 75 -15.50 -7.10 8.99
CA LEU A 75 -16.52 -6.31 8.31
C LEU A 75 -17.48 -7.14 7.46
N THR A 76 -17.05 -8.31 6.99
CA THR A 76 -17.78 -9.06 5.95
C THR A 76 -18.20 -10.47 6.37
N ALA A 77 -17.57 -11.06 7.38
CA ALA A 77 -18.02 -12.34 7.91
C ALA A 77 -19.33 -12.18 8.69
N GLN A 78 -20.06 -13.29 8.80
CA GLN A 78 -21.23 -13.36 9.68
C GLN A 78 -20.77 -13.08 11.13
N ASN A 79 -21.46 -12.15 11.79
CA ASN A 79 -21.15 -11.78 13.16
C ASN A 79 -22.44 -11.77 13.97
N LYS A 80 -22.35 -12.16 15.24
CA LYS A 80 -23.43 -11.96 16.20
C LYS A 80 -23.14 -10.69 17.00
N GLU A 81 -24.10 -9.77 17.06
CA GLU A 81 -24.00 -8.67 18.01
C GLU A 81 -23.94 -9.19 19.44
N LYS A 82 -23.42 -8.36 20.36
CA LYS A 82 -23.37 -8.77 21.77
C LYS A 82 -24.79 -8.81 22.33
N ASP A 83 -25.09 -9.87 23.07
CA ASP A 83 -26.33 -9.98 23.83
C ASP A 83 -26.49 -8.74 24.74
N VAL A 84 -27.72 -8.23 24.83
CA VAL A 84 -28.02 -7.12 25.74
C VAL A 84 -28.09 -7.67 27.16
N LEU A 85 -27.19 -7.17 28.01
CA LEU A 85 -27.09 -7.58 29.41
C LEU A 85 -27.53 -6.43 30.31
N GLU A 86 -28.42 -6.73 31.26
CA GLU A 86 -28.84 -5.80 32.29
C GLU A 86 -28.22 -6.19 33.63
N ARG A 87 -27.84 -5.18 34.42
CA ARG A 87 -27.36 -5.39 35.79
C ARG A 87 -28.55 -5.58 36.71
N VAL A 88 -28.75 -6.80 37.18
CA VAL A 88 -29.78 -7.14 38.16
C VAL A 88 -29.12 -7.39 39.51
N GLN A 89 -29.81 -7.00 40.59
CA GLN A 89 -29.34 -7.30 41.94
C GLN A 89 -29.19 -8.81 42.10
N ASN A 90 -28.04 -9.24 42.63
CA ASN A 90 -27.82 -10.66 42.86
C ASN A 90 -28.79 -11.14 43.95
N PRO A 91 -29.70 -12.09 43.66
CA PRO A 91 -30.69 -12.56 44.64
C PRO A 91 -30.03 -13.23 45.85
N HIS A 92 -28.79 -13.71 45.69
CA HIS A 92 -28.02 -14.31 46.77
C HIS A 92 -27.10 -13.33 47.49
N TYR A 93 -27.10 -12.05 47.12
CA TYR A 93 -26.27 -11.06 47.79
C TYR A 93 -26.63 -10.96 49.28
N ARG A 94 -25.68 -11.36 50.15
CA ARG A 94 -25.79 -11.43 51.62
C ARG A 94 -26.47 -12.70 52.17
N LEU A 95 -26.89 -13.64 51.32
CA LEU A 95 -27.25 -14.97 51.79
C LEU A 95 -25.96 -15.72 52.15
N ARG A 96 -25.62 -15.72 53.45
CA ARG A 96 -24.56 -16.54 54.03
C ARG A 96 -25.08 -17.96 54.17
N SER A 97 -24.84 -18.81 53.18
CA SER A 97 -24.78 -20.25 53.42
C SER A 97 -23.36 -20.62 53.84
N ASP A 98 -23.23 -21.55 54.77
CA ASP A 98 -21.95 -22.13 55.16
C ASP A 98 -21.30 -22.75 53.91
N GLY A 99 -20.22 -22.12 53.43
CA GLY A 99 -19.50 -22.53 52.22
C GLY A 99 -19.54 -21.54 51.05
N ALA A 100 -20.30 -20.44 51.14
CA ALA A 100 -20.31 -19.44 50.06
C ALA A 100 -18.99 -18.62 49.99
N PRO A 101 -18.48 -18.30 48.78
CA PRO A 101 -17.23 -17.55 48.62
C PRO A 101 -17.29 -16.17 49.30
N ARG A 102 -16.21 -15.78 49.99
CA ARG A 102 -16.07 -14.58 50.85
C ARG A 102 -16.55 -13.25 50.24
N ARG A 103 -16.71 -13.13 48.92
CA ARG A 103 -17.20 -11.94 48.23
C ARG A 103 -18.17 -12.33 47.11
N GLN A 104 -19.46 -12.44 47.42
CA GLN A 104 -20.51 -12.49 46.41
C GLN A 104 -20.65 -11.12 45.71
N LYS A 105 -20.75 -11.10 44.39
CA LYS A 105 -20.99 -9.87 43.63
C LYS A 105 -22.39 -9.32 43.97
N ARG A 106 -22.50 -8.00 44.20
CA ARG A 106 -23.77 -7.30 44.49
C ARG A 106 -24.76 -7.33 43.33
N TYR A 107 -24.23 -7.35 42.11
CA TYR A 107 -25.01 -7.38 40.87
C TYR A 107 -24.51 -8.50 39.97
N ILE A 108 -25.44 -9.14 39.27
CA ILE A 108 -25.19 -10.09 38.19
C ILE A 108 -25.65 -9.50 36.86
N LEU A 109 -25.01 -9.91 35.78
CA LEU A 109 -25.45 -9.56 34.43
C LEU A 109 -26.49 -10.61 34.00
N ARG A 110 -27.74 -10.18 33.83
CA ARG A 110 -28.82 -11.00 33.28
C ARG A 110 -28.96 -10.66 31.80
N LYS A 111 -29.00 -11.68 30.95
CA LYS A 111 -29.32 -11.49 29.54
C LYS A 111 -30.79 -11.11 29.38
N VAL A 112 -31.03 -10.01 28.69
CA VAL A 112 -32.38 -9.46 28.43
C VAL A 112 -32.81 -9.73 26.99
N SER A 113 -31.88 -9.66 26.04
CA SER A 113 -32.14 -10.05 24.66
C SER A 113 -30.92 -10.74 24.04
N ASP A 114 -31.22 -11.61 23.08
CA ASP A 114 -30.21 -12.12 22.15
C ASP A 114 -29.66 -11.00 21.29
N GLY A 115 -28.35 -11.04 21.03
CA GLY A 115 -27.74 -10.22 19.99
C GLY A 115 -28.21 -10.67 18.62
N GLU A 116 -28.44 -9.71 17.73
CA GLU A 116 -28.84 -9.96 16.36
C GLU A 116 -27.74 -10.67 15.57
N ILE A 117 -28.12 -11.60 14.68
CA ILE A 117 -27.19 -12.23 13.75
C ILE A 117 -27.12 -11.36 12.50
N ILE A 118 -25.96 -10.75 12.28
CA ILE A 118 -25.66 -10.01 11.06
C ILE A 118 -25.15 -11.03 10.03
N PRO A 119 -25.85 -11.22 8.89
CA PRO A 119 -25.43 -12.18 7.87
C PRO A 119 -24.09 -11.77 7.25
N ALA A 120 -23.37 -12.76 6.72
CA ALA A 120 -22.17 -12.50 5.94
C ALA A 120 -22.50 -11.62 4.72
N LYS A 121 -21.58 -10.72 4.37
CA LYS A 121 -21.69 -9.88 3.19
C LYS A 121 -21.38 -10.70 1.93
N PRO A 122 -21.95 -10.32 0.77
CA PRO A 122 -21.62 -10.95 -0.51
C PRO A 122 -20.12 -10.92 -0.81
N GLU A 123 -19.64 -11.90 -1.59
CA GLU A 123 -18.21 -12.02 -1.92
C GLU A 123 -17.66 -10.76 -2.62
N ALA A 124 -18.45 -10.15 -3.52
CA ALA A 124 -18.09 -8.88 -4.16
C ALA A 124 -17.81 -7.74 -3.15
N VAL A 125 -18.55 -7.69 -2.03
CA VAL A 125 -18.30 -6.73 -0.95
C VAL A 125 -17.00 -7.07 -0.23
N ARG A 126 -16.74 -8.36 0.03
CA ARG A 126 -15.48 -8.81 0.64
C ARG A 126 -14.27 -8.45 -0.22
N GLU A 127 -14.35 -8.69 -1.53
CA GLU A 127 -13.28 -8.38 -2.47
C GLU A 127 -13.00 -6.86 -2.53
N ALA A 128 -14.05 -6.04 -2.63
CA ALA A 128 -13.89 -4.59 -2.64
C ALA A 128 -13.24 -4.08 -1.34
N VAL A 129 -13.72 -4.54 -0.18
CA VAL A 129 -13.16 -4.17 1.13
C VAL A 129 -11.71 -4.61 1.27
N HIS A 130 -11.38 -5.83 0.83
CA HIS A 130 -10.02 -6.35 0.87
C HIS A 130 -9.07 -5.50 0.02
N LEU A 131 -9.46 -5.20 -1.22
CA LEU A 131 -8.68 -4.38 -2.14
C LEU A 131 -8.44 -2.97 -1.60
N ILE A 132 -9.47 -2.33 -1.05
CA ILE A 132 -9.36 -1.01 -0.42
C ILE A 132 -8.38 -1.06 0.76
N LEU A 133 -8.53 -2.04 1.65
CA LEU A 133 -7.67 -2.18 2.82
C LEU A 133 -6.21 -2.41 2.45
N LEU A 134 -5.92 -3.20 1.40
CA LEU A 134 -4.56 -3.36 0.86
C LEU A 134 -3.99 -2.04 0.35
N ASN A 135 -4.78 -1.23 -0.36
CA ASN A 135 -4.34 0.08 -0.83
C ASN A 135 -4.07 1.05 0.33
N VAL A 136 -4.91 1.04 1.37
CA VAL A 136 -4.69 1.85 2.58
C VAL A 136 -3.42 1.39 3.31
N GLU A 137 -3.19 0.09 3.41
CA GLU A 137 -1.96 -0.47 3.98
C GLU A 137 -0.72 -0.02 3.18
N ALA A 138 -0.81 -0.02 1.85
CA ALA A 138 0.26 0.45 0.97
C ALA A 138 0.54 1.95 1.16
N LEU A 139 -0.49 2.79 1.32
CA LEU A 139 -0.34 4.20 1.68
C LEU A 139 0.41 4.37 3.00
N PHE A 140 -0.03 3.67 4.05
CA PHE A 140 0.64 3.73 5.36
C PHE A 140 2.06 3.20 5.33
N ARG A 141 2.34 2.19 4.51
CA ARG A 141 3.71 1.70 4.29
C ARG A 141 4.59 2.76 3.63
N ASN A 142 4.10 3.49 2.63
CA ASN A 142 4.85 4.60 2.02
C ASN A 142 5.14 5.75 3.01
N ILE A 143 4.22 6.03 3.94
CA ILE A 143 4.44 6.98 5.04
C ILE A 143 5.51 6.45 6.00
N SER A 144 5.37 5.20 6.45
CA SER A 144 6.30 4.53 7.36
C SER A 144 7.73 4.42 6.77
N ASP A 145 7.84 4.22 5.47
CA ASP A 145 9.13 4.19 4.76
C ASP A 145 9.74 5.58 4.54
N GLY A 146 9.00 6.64 4.85
CA GLY A 146 9.42 8.03 4.63
C GLY A 146 9.44 8.42 3.17
N ARG A 147 8.72 7.71 2.30
CA ARG A 147 8.52 8.10 0.91
C ARG A 147 7.52 9.24 0.81
N ILE A 148 6.48 9.19 1.65
CA ILE A 148 5.50 10.25 1.86
C ILE A 148 5.72 10.82 3.26
N GLU A 149 5.79 12.13 3.35
CA GLU A 149 5.92 12.89 4.59
C GLU A 149 4.55 13.41 5.02
N VAL A 150 4.33 13.48 6.34
CA VAL A 150 3.10 14.01 6.91
C VAL A 150 3.44 15.28 7.69
N TRP A 151 2.81 16.38 7.28
CA TRP A 151 2.92 17.68 7.91
C TRP A 151 1.62 18.05 8.59
N ALA A 152 1.65 18.34 9.89
CA ALA A 152 0.45 18.66 10.66
C ALA A 152 0.72 19.81 11.64
N ARG A 153 -0.34 20.35 12.25
CA ARG A 153 -0.23 21.35 13.31
C ARG A 153 -0.32 20.70 14.67
N ALA A 154 0.69 20.94 15.50
CA ALA A 154 0.72 20.57 16.91
C ALA A 154 -0.39 21.28 17.71
N PRO A 155 -0.68 20.83 18.95
CA PRO A 155 -1.55 21.59 19.86
C PRO A 155 -1.07 23.01 20.16
N THR A 156 0.24 23.26 20.05
CA THR A 156 0.85 24.61 20.18
C THR A 156 0.54 25.53 19.00
N GLY A 157 -0.02 25.00 17.90
CA GLY A 157 -0.36 25.73 16.68
C GLY A 157 0.75 25.76 15.62
N ALA A 158 1.98 25.38 15.98
CA ALA A 158 3.09 25.27 15.05
C ALA A 158 2.85 24.15 14.03
N ARG A 159 3.21 24.41 12.76
CA ARG A 159 3.23 23.37 11.72
C ARG A 159 4.55 22.62 11.83
N GLU A 160 4.47 21.31 11.95
CA GLU A 160 5.62 20.43 12.08
C GLU A 160 5.47 19.19 11.22
N LYS A 161 6.61 18.60 10.86
CA LYS A 161 6.70 17.32 10.19
C LYS A 161 6.66 16.23 11.25
N LEU A 162 5.81 15.22 11.04
CA LEU A 162 5.76 14.04 11.91
C LEU A 162 6.84 13.04 11.48
N ASP A 163 7.72 12.68 12.40
CA ASP A 163 8.96 11.97 12.09
C ASP A 163 8.73 10.50 11.75
N ARG A 164 9.55 9.97 10.82
CA ARG A 164 9.53 8.56 10.40
C ARG A 164 9.62 7.58 11.57
N SER A 165 10.38 7.94 12.61
CA SER A 165 10.54 7.13 13.83
C SER A 165 9.22 6.89 14.54
N ASP A 166 8.31 7.87 14.53
CA ASP A 166 7.03 7.77 15.23
C ASP A 166 6.16 6.71 14.55
N TRP A 167 6.07 6.77 13.22
CA TRP A 167 5.31 5.82 12.39
C TRP A 167 5.81 4.38 12.49
N ARG A 168 7.13 4.19 12.61
CA ARG A 168 7.76 2.86 12.63
C ARG A 168 7.81 2.22 14.00
N SER A 169 8.05 3.00 15.05
CA SER A 169 8.29 2.46 16.39
C SER A 169 7.00 2.03 17.09
N MET A 170 5.90 2.75 16.86
CA MET A 170 4.61 2.47 17.52
C MET A 170 3.40 2.61 16.57
N PRO A 171 3.37 1.92 15.41
CA PRO A 171 2.28 2.05 14.43
C PRO A 171 0.89 1.73 15.00
N HIS A 172 0.81 0.84 15.99
CA HIS A 172 -0.46 0.48 16.64
C HIS A 172 -1.00 1.56 17.60
N ASN A 173 -0.18 2.54 17.98
CA ASN A 173 -0.57 3.68 18.81
C ASN A 173 -0.79 4.94 17.97
N ILE A 174 -1.03 4.81 16.66
CA ILE A 174 -1.29 5.94 15.79
C ILE A 174 -2.65 5.72 15.15
N TYR A 175 -3.50 6.74 15.21
CA TYR A 175 -4.77 6.74 14.51
C TYR A 175 -4.85 7.92 13.56
N VAL A 176 -5.37 7.66 12.37
CA VAL A 176 -5.56 8.61 11.29
C VAL A 176 -7.05 8.88 11.16
N ASP A 177 -7.42 10.15 11.30
CA ASP A 177 -8.76 10.65 11.07
C ASP A 177 -8.76 11.37 9.71
N PHE A 178 -9.18 10.65 8.68
CA PHE A 178 -9.21 11.16 7.31
C PHE A 178 -10.17 12.34 7.18
N GLU A 179 -11.34 12.27 7.83
CA GLU A 179 -12.42 13.27 7.71
C GLU A 179 -11.98 14.62 8.27
N ASN A 180 -11.36 14.63 9.45
CA ASN A 180 -10.86 15.85 10.07
C ASN A 180 -9.40 16.18 9.71
N SER A 181 -8.80 15.40 8.81
CA SER A 181 -7.38 15.50 8.46
C SER A 181 -6.50 15.61 9.70
N ALA A 182 -6.61 14.65 10.59
CA ALA A 182 -5.91 14.66 11.88
C ALA A 182 -5.17 13.35 12.14
N VAL A 183 -4.09 13.46 12.90
CA VAL A 183 -3.32 12.33 13.44
C VAL A 183 -3.48 12.35 14.95
N LEU A 184 -3.79 11.20 15.53
CA LEU A 184 -4.03 11.02 16.95
C LEU A 184 -2.97 10.06 17.51
N LEU A 185 -2.22 10.54 18.50
CA LEU A 185 -1.27 9.74 19.27
C LEU A 185 -1.81 9.60 20.70
N PRO A 186 -2.35 8.43 21.09
CA PRO A 186 -2.65 8.15 22.48
C PRO A 186 -1.36 8.16 23.30
N LEU A 187 -1.39 8.92 24.39
CA LEU A 187 -0.34 9.01 25.38
C LEU A 187 -0.72 8.21 26.63
N ILE A 188 0.23 8.09 27.57
CA ILE A 188 0.00 7.47 28.87
C ILE A 188 -1.15 8.20 29.60
N ARG A 189 -1.91 7.46 30.42
CA ARG A 189 -3.03 7.98 31.25
C ARG A 189 -4.24 8.48 30.45
N LYS A 190 -4.58 7.84 29.32
CA LYS A 190 -5.76 8.15 28.50
C LYS A 190 -5.76 9.58 27.90
N ARG A 191 -4.60 10.22 27.80
CA ARG A 191 -4.45 11.48 27.07
C ARG A 191 -4.26 11.17 25.59
N VAL A 192 -4.69 12.06 24.72
CA VAL A 192 -4.49 11.94 23.27
C VAL A 192 -3.91 13.24 22.76
N GLN A 193 -2.76 13.17 22.11
CA GLN A 193 -2.21 14.28 21.36
C GLN A 193 -2.83 14.26 19.96
N ARG A 194 -3.47 15.37 19.58
CA ARG A 194 -4.13 15.52 18.29
C ARG A 194 -3.38 16.54 17.45
N PHE A 195 -2.83 16.09 16.33
CA PHE A 195 -2.26 16.94 15.30
C PHE A 195 -3.34 17.21 14.25
N ARG A 196 -3.62 18.47 13.97
CA ARG A 196 -4.70 18.89 13.06
C ARG A 196 -4.14 19.33 11.72
N ASN A 197 -5.00 19.41 10.70
CA ASN A 197 -4.63 19.88 9.36
C ASN A 197 -3.45 19.10 8.77
N ALA A 198 -3.47 17.78 8.95
CA ALA A 198 -2.49 16.88 8.38
C ALA A 198 -2.58 16.95 6.85
N SER A 199 -1.42 17.19 6.24
CA SER A 199 -1.20 17.28 4.81
C SER A 199 -0.08 16.31 4.44
N LEU A 200 -0.19 15.68 3.27
CA LEU A 200 0.82 14.78 2.76
C LEU A 200 1.68 15.50 1.73
N VAL A 201 2.95 15.17 1.72
CA VAL A 201 3.93 15.71 0.78
C VAL A 201 4.83 14.57 0.37
N LEU A 202 5.15 14.48 -0.91
CA LEU A 202 6.14 13.51 -1.36
C LEU A 202 7.52 13.93 -0.86
N ALA A 203 8.27 13.02 -0.22
CA ALA A 203 9.60 13.33 0.30
C ALA A 203 10.53 13.78 -0.84
N GLU A 204 11.39 14.75 -0.58
CA GLU A 204 12.24 15.36 -1.61
C GLU A 204 13.12 14.32 -2.34
N LYS A 205 13.70 13.38 -1.60
CA LYS A 205 14.48 12.26 -2.18
C LYS A 205 13.63 11.42 -3.12
N THR A 206 12.41 11.08 -2.73
CA THR A 206 11.47 10.33 -3.57
C THR A 206 11.07 11.12 -4.80
N HIS A 207 10.84 12.44 -4.65
CA HIS A 207 10.53 13.33 -5.77
C HIS A 207 11.70 13.38 -6.78
N GLN A 208 12.94 13.51 -6.28
CA GLN A 208 14.15 13.47 -7.11
C GLN A 208 14.33 12.10 -7.80
N GLU A 209 14.01 10.99 -7.13
CA GLU A 209 14.07 9.65 -7.72
C GLU A 209 12.99 9.40 -8.76
N LEU A 210 11.76 9.84 -8.53
CA LEU A 210 10.67 9.72 -9.50
C LEU A 210 10.95 10.55 -10.74
N ASN A 211 11.58 11.72 -10.62
CA ASN A 211 11.93 12.58 -11.74
C ASN A 211 13.19 12.15 -12.50
N LYS A 212 13.95 11.16 -12.01
CA LYS A 212 15.00 10.54 -12.82
C LYS A 212 14.32 9.79 -13.96
N THR A 213 14.77 10.02 -15.19
CA THR A 213 14.47 9.14 -16.31
C THR A 213 14.81 7.70 -15.89
N PRO A 214 13.90 6.73 -16.09
CA PRO A 214 14.16 5.36 -15.69
C PRO A 214 15.46 4.91 -16.36
N ARG A 215 16.47 4.56 -15.57
CA ARG A 215 17.74 4.08 -16.13
C ARG A 215 17.43 2.85 -16.94
N LEU A 216 17.77 2.90 -18.23
CA LEU A 216 17.69 1.75 -19.11
C LEU A 216 18.41 0.58 -18.42
N SER A 217 17.68 -0.51 -18.15
CA SER A 217 18.23 -1.63 -17.40
C SER A 217 19.29 -2.34 -18.24
N ASP A 218 20.55 -2.32 -17.79
CA ASP A 218 21.66 -3.07 -18.42
C ASP A 218 21.24 -4.50 -18.75
N ARG A 219 20.54 -5.17 -17.82
CA ARG A 219 20.07 -6.55 -17.99
C ARG A 219 19.14 -6.71 -19.18
N LYS A 220 18.19 -5.79 -19.39
CA LYS A 220 17.27 -5.85 -20.55
C LYS A 220 18.02 -5.72 -21.87
N VAL A 221 18.99 -4.81 -21.92
CA VAL A 221 19.84 -4.63 -23.11
C VAL A 221 20.70 -5.88 -23.36
N ILE A 222 21.30 -6.43 -22.30
CA ILE A 222 22.14 -7.63 -22.37
C ILE A 222 21.34 -8.85 -22.83
N ASP A 223 20.15 -9.07 -22.26
CA ASP A 223 19.31 -10.21 -22.60
C ASP A 223 18.82 -10.12 -24.05
N TRP A 224 18.51 -8.91 -24.52
CA TRP A 224 18.17 -8.67 -25.93
C TRP A 224 19.37 -8.89 -26.86
N LEU A 225 20.55 -8.34 -26.54
CA LEU A 225 21.78 -8.59 -27.30
C LEU A 225 22.13 -10.08 -27.38
N ARG A 226 21.96 -10.80 -26.26
CA ARG A 226 22.15 -12.24 -26.21
C ARG A 226 21.17 -12.98 -27.10
N LYS A 227 19.89 -12.60 -27.10
CA LYS A 227 18.86 -13.26 -27.89
C LYS A 227 19.02 -12.98 -29.39
N GLU A 228 19.25 -11.74 -29.77
CA GLU A 228 19.21 -11.31 -31.18
C GLU A 228 20.57 -11.43 -31.91
N PHE A 229 21.69 -11.35 -31.18
CA PHE A 229 23.03 -11.33 -31.79
C PHE A 229 23.98 -12.41 -31.29
N PHE A 230 24.02 -12.71 -29.98
CA PHE A 230 25.01 -13.69 -29.48
C PHE A 230 24.49 -15.13 -29.48
N GLY A 231 23.17 -15.33 -29.45
CA GLY A 231 22.52 -16.64 -29.41
C GLY A 231 22.37 -17.30 -30.78
N TYR A 232 22.36 -16.50 -31.85
CA TYR A 232 22.41 -16.94 -33.24
C TYR A 232 23.66 -16.35 -33.88
N VAL A 233 24.38 -17.09 -34.73
CA VAL A 233 25.59 -16.58 -35.41
C VAL A 233 25.19 -15.58 -36.51
N LYS A 234 24.56 -14.46 -36.14
CA LYS A 234 24.17 -13.37 -37.04
C LYS A 234 25.39 -12.47 -37.21
N PHE A 235 26.04 -12.55 -38.37
CA PHE A 235 27.25 -11.77 -38.63
C PHE A 235 26.89 -10.30 -38.94
N CYS A 236 27.22 -9.40 -38.02
CA CYS A 236 27.02 -7.96 -38.19
C CYS A 236 28.13 -7.16 -37.49
N SER A 237 28.44 -5.96 -38.02
CA SER A 237 29.44 -5.08 -37.42
C SER A 237 28.93 -4.43 -36.13
N ARG A 238 29.82 -4.06 -35.21
CA ARG A 238 29.49 -3.35 -33.96
C ARG A 238 28.61 -2.11 -34.21
N ALA A 239 28.92 -1.34 -35.25
CA ALA A 239 28.12 -0.17 -35.64
C ALA A 239 26.68 -0.54 -36.02
N LYS A 240 26.47 -1.67 -36.71
CA LYS A 240 25.13 -2.18 -37.01
C LYS A 240 24.40 -2.65 -35.74
N VAL A 241 25.11 -3.33 -34.84
CA VAL A 241 24.52 -3.75 -33.55
C VAL A 241 24.13 -2.53 -32.72
N LEU A 242 24.98 -1.50 -32.64
CA LEU A 242 24.67 -0.25 -31.96
C LEU A 242 23.42 0.42 -32.57
N ALA A 243 23.32 0.49 -33.89
CA ALA A 243 22.16 1.08 -34.57
C ALA A 243 20.87 0.30 -34.30
N GLU A 244 20.89 -1.03 -34.39
CA GLU A 244 19.72 -1.88 -34.07
C GLU A 244 19.37 -1.80 -32.58
N THR A 245 20.37 -1.73 -31.70
CA THR A 245 20.16 -1.60 -30.24
C THR A 245 19.57 -0.24 -29.89
N LYS A 246 20.06 0.87 -30.48
CA LYS A 246 19.49 2.21 -30.31
C LYS A 246 18.08 2.29 -30.90
N SER A 247 17.78 1.57 -31.98
CA SER A 247 16.42 1.50 -32.53
C SER A 247 15.44 0.78 -31.60
N ASN A 248 15.90 -0.22 -30.83
CA ASN A 248 15.07 -0.96 -29.88
C ASN A 248 15.05 -0.32 -28.48
N PHE A 249 16.09 0.43 -28.14
CA PHE A 249 16.26 1.16 -26.89
C PHE A 249 16.67 2.60 -27.21
N SER A 250 15.69 3.44 -27.55
CA SER A 250 15.90 4.84 -27.98
C SER A 250 16.72 5.67 -27.00
N ASP A 251 16.62 5.35 -25.71
CA ASP A 251 17.25 6.09 -24.62
C ASP A 251 18.69 5.60 -24.32
N LEU A 252 19.21 4.63 -25.09
CA LEU A 252 20.55 4.09 -24.92
C LEU A 252 21.61 5.04 -25.50
N SER A 253 22.40 5.68 -24.63
CA SER A 253 23.56 6.45 -25.07
C SER A 253 24.69 5.54 -25.58
N GLU A 254 25.58 6.10 -26.41
CA GLU A 254 26.72 5.36 -26.95
C GLU A 254 27.67 4.89 -25.86
N ASP A 255 28.03 5.75 -24.92
CA ASP A 255 28.86 5.41 -23.76
C ASP A 255 28.25 4.32 -22.86
N HIS A 256 26.90 4.25 -22.82
CA HIS A 256 26.19 3.23 -22.07
C HIS A 256 26.23 1.89 -22.82
N PHE A 257 26.01 1.90 -24.13
CA PHE A 257 26.19 0.73 -24.98
C PHE A 257 27.61 0.18 -24.90
N ASP A 258 28.62 1.03 -24.97
CA ASP A 258 30.03 0.65 -24.95
C ASP A 258 30.39 -0.10 -23.66
N ARG A 259 29.94 0.42 -22.51
CA ARG A 259 30.12 -0.25 -21.22
C ARG A 259 29.41 -1.61 -21.15
N ILE A 260 28.26 -1.75 -21.78
CA ILE A 260 27.53 -3.02 -21.84
C ILE A 260 28.24 -3.99 -22.79
N TRP A 261 28.69 -3.51 -23.95
CA TRP A 261 29.40 -4.27 -24.97
C TRP A 261 30.70 -4.87 -24.44
N ASP A 262 31.53 -4.06 -23.78
CA ASP A 262 32.81 -4.50 -23.21
C ASP A 262 32.64 -5.55 -22.11
N LYS A 263 31.49 -5.55 -21.43
CA LYS A 263 31.16 -6.54 -20.39
C LYS A 263 30.57 -7.83 -20.93
N THR A 264 29.84 -7.77 -22.06
CA THR A 264 28.94 -8.86 -22.45
C THR A 264 29.16 -9.45 -23.83
N ALA A 265 29.78 -8.72 -24.75
CA ALA A 265 30.12 -9.25 -26.06
C ALA A 265 31.17 -10.36 -25.94
N PRO A 266 31.06 -11.48 -26.69
CA PRO A 266 32.11 -12.50 -26.73
C PRO A 266 33.46 -11.92 -27.14
N LYS A 267 34.57 -12.47 -26.65
CA LYS A 267 35.94 -11.99 -26.98
C LYS A 267 36.19 -11.87 -28.49
N ASP A 268 35.58 -12.77 -29.25
CA ASP A 268 35.61 -12.82 -30.72
C ASP A 268 34.91 -11.62 -31.39
N TRP A 269 33.91 -11.03 -30.72
CA TRP A 269 33.16 -9.85 -31.16
C TRP A 269 33.77 -8.54 -30.63
N GLN A 270 34.46 -8.59 -29.49
CA GLN A 270 35.17 -7.44 -28.91
C GLN A 270 36.43 -7.06 -29.71
N LYS A 271 37.16 -8.06 -30.20
CA LYS A 271 38.47 -7.86 -30.85
C LYS A 271 38.40 -7.45 -32.32
N SER A 272 37.25 -7.59 -32.96
CA SER A 272 37.17 -7.39 -34.40
C SER A 272 35.73 -7.19 -34.86
N GLY A 273 35.47 -6.08 -35.56
CA GLY A 273 34.41 -6.01 -36.57
C GLY A 273 34.65 -6.95 -37.76
N ALA A 274 35.44 -8.03 -37.59
CA ALA A 274 35.83 -8.98 -38.62
C ALA A 274 35.67 -10.41 -38.10
N ILE A 275 35.34 -11.31 -39.02
CA ILE A 275 35.01 -12.71 -38.76
C ILE A 275 36.20 -13.41 -38.06
N PRO A 276 36.00 -14.05 -36.88
CA PRO A 276 37.02 -14.86 -36.22
C PRO A 276 37.56 -15.91 -37.17
N LYS A 277 38.87 -16.16 -37.16
CA LYS A 277 39.53 -17.05 -38.14
C LYS A 277 38.86 -18.43 -38.25
N LYS A 278 38.33 -18.98 -37.16
CA LYS A 278 37.61 -20.27 -37.10
C LYS A 278 36.28 -20.31 -37.87
N TYR A 279 35.69 -19.16 -38.20
CA TYR A 279 34.43 -19.06 -38.93
C TYR A 279 34.59 -18.49 -40.35
N ARG A 280 35.82 -18.18 -40.78
CA ARG A 280 36.08 -17.78 -42.17
C ARG A 280 35.93 -19.01 -43.07
N GLY A 281 34.95 -19.00 -43.97
CA GLY A 281 34.69 -20.07 -44.94
C GLY A 281 33.43 -20.91 -44.67
N ILE A 282 32.74 -20.70 -43.55
CA ILE A 282 31.43 -21.32 -43.32
C ILE A 282 30.39 -20.51 -44.10
N LYS A 283 29.78 -21.10 -45.13
CA LYS A 283 28.65 -20.49 -45.84
C LYS A 283 27.49 -20.33 -44.85
N ILE A 284 27.19 -19.09 -44.50
CA ILE A 284 26.01 -18.72 -43.71
C ILE A 284 24.79 -18.99 -44.61
N LEU A 285 23.90 -19.88 -44.16
CA LEU A 285 22.59 -20.05 -44.79
C LEU A 285 21.83 -18.72 -44.68
N LYS A 286 21.36 -18.22 -45.82
CA LYS A 286 20.50 -17.02 -45.93
C LYS A 286 19.20 -17.22 -45.17
#